data_AF-A0A9C7UJT9-F1
#
_entry.id   AF-A0A9C7UJT9-F1
#
_cell.length_a   1.000
_cell.length_b   1.000
_cell.length_c   1.000
_cell.angle_alpha   90.00
_cell.angle_beta   90.00
_cell.angle_gamma   90.00
#
_symmetry.space_group_name_H-M   'P 1'
#
loop_
_entity.id
_entity.type
_entity.pdbx_description
1 polymer ?
#
loop_
_entity_poly.entity_id
_entity_poly.type
_entity_poly.pdbx_seq_one_letter_code
_entity_poly.pdbx_strand_id
1 'polypeptide(L)' 'MDTPAVLLETAAKLCLTLGTDGLRGELTLVRSARALAALEGKSAATLKHLRAMAPSVLRHRLRRDP' A
#
# COMPACT_ATOMS: atom_id res chain seq x y z
N MET A 1 -3.96 5.87 -14.72
CA MET A 1 -2.92 5.55 -13.71
C MET A 1 -2.75 4.04 -13.69
N ASP A 2 -1.68 3.56 -14.31
CA ASP A 2 -1.30 2.16 -14.34
C ASP A 2 -0.91 1.67 -12.93
N THR A 3 -1.23 0.42 -12.62
CA THR A 3 -0.97 -0.22 -11.34
C THR A 3 -0.40 -1.62 -11.60
N PRO A 4 0.93 -1.72 -11.78
CA PRO A 4 1.58 -2.98 -12.14
C PRO A 4 1.33 -4.09 -11.12
N ALA A 5 1.24 -5.35 -11.58
CA ALA A 5 1.00 -6.52 -10.73
C ALA A 5 1.99 -6.61 -9.54
N VAL A 6 3.26 -6.28 -9.77
CA VAL A 6 4.29 -6.26 -8.71
C VAL A 6 3.94 -5.33 -7.54
N LEU A 7 3.20 -4.23 -7.79
CA LEU A 7 2.75 -3.32 -6.74
C LEU A 7 1.65 -3.98 -5.89
N LEU A 8 0.70 -4.67 -6.53
CA LEU A 8 -0.37 -5.41 -5.84
C LEU A 8 0.22 -6.54 -5.00
N GLU A 9 1.11 -7.35 -5.58
CA GLU A 9 1.80 -8.43 -4.87
C GLU A 9 2.60 -7.92 -3.67
N THR A 10 3.29 -6.78 -3.83
CA THR A 10 4.06 -6.19 -2.73
C THR A 10 3.15 -5.66 -1.62
N ALA A 11 2.00 -5.06 -1.97
CA ALA A 11 1.01 -4.63 -1.00
C ALA A 11 0.47 -5.81 -0.18
N ALA A 12 0.10 -6.90 -0.86
CA ALA A 12 -0.37 -8.14 -0.24
C ALA A 12 0.70 -8.76 0.67
N LYS A 13 1.92 -8.96 0.17
CA LYS A 13 3.05 -9.48 0.94
C LYS A 13 3.30 -8.65 2.20
N LEU A 14 3.25 -7.32 2.10
CA LEU A 14 3.46 -6.44 3.24
C LEU A 14 2.34 -6.57 4.29
N CYS A 15 1.08 -6.59 3.88
CA CYS A 15 -0.06 -6.71 4.80
C CYS A 15 -0.08 -8.08 5.51
N LEU A 16 0.23 -9.16 4.79
CA LEU A 16 0.41 -10.50 5.35
C LEU A 16 1.56 -10.54 6.38
N THR A 17 2.71 -9.95 6.04
CA THR A 17 3.89 -9.92 6.92
C THR A 17 3.62 -9.17 8.22
N LEU A 18 2.78 -8.12 8.16
CA LEU A 18 2.43 -7.30 9.33
C LEU A 18 1.26 -7.86 10.14
N GLY A 19 0.71 -9.03 9.76
CA GLY A 19 -0.42 -9.65 10.43
C GLY A 19 -1.68 -8.78 10.43
N THR A 20 -1.82 -7.88 9.45
CA THR A 20 -3.01 -7.03 9.36
C THR A 20 -4.19 -7.87 8.91
N ASP A 21 -5.31 -7.77 9.61
CA ASP A 21 -6.50 -8.54 9.26
C ASP A 21 -7.31 -7.89 8.11
N GLY A 22 -7.79 -8.74 7.21
CA GLY A 22 -8.60 -8.42 6.04
C GLY A 22 -7.94 -7.58 4.92
N LEU A 23 -8.61 -7.52 3.77
CA LEU A 23 -8.14 -6.86 2.54
C LEU A 23 -8.12 -5.32 2.58
N ARG A 24 -8.65 -4.71 3.66
CA ARG A 24 -8.79 -3.24 3.73
C ARG A 24 -7.44 -2.53 3.78
N GLY A 25 -6.42 -3.14 4.41
CA GLY A 25 -5.06 -2.58 4.45
C GLY A 25 -4.44 -2.49 3.05
N GLU A 26 -4.49 -3.60 2.32
CA GLU A 26 -3.96 -3.74 0.96
C GLU A 26 -4.61 -2.75 0.00
N LEU A 27 -5.95 -2.73 -0.05
CA LEU A 27 -6.70 -1.85 -0.95
C LEU A 27 -6.41 -0.37 -0.65
N THR A 28 -6.34 -0.01 0.63
CA THR A 28 -6.04 1.37 1.03
C THR A 28 -4.62 1.75 0.61
N LEU A 29 -3.64 0.85 0.80
CA LEU A 29 -2.26 1.10 0.41
C LEU A 29 -2.11 1.31 -1.09
N VAL A 30 -2.74 0.47 -1.91
CA VAL A 30 -2.73 0.58 -3.37
C VAL A 30 -3.37 1.90 -3.81
N ARG A 31 -4.52 2.28 -3.23
CA ARG A 31 -5.20 3.54 -3.56
C ARG A 31 -4.37 4.76 -3.18
N SER A 32 -3.75 4.77 -2.00
CA SER A 32 -2.86 5.84 -1.56
C SER A 32 -1.62 5.95 -2.45
N ALA A 33 -1.01 4.82 -2.84
CA ALA A 33 0.13 4.81 -3.76
C ALA A 33 -0.23 5.38 -5.15
N ARG A 34 -1.43 5.05 -5.67
CA ARG A 34 -1.96 5.63 -6.92
C ARG A 34 -2.23 7.12 -6.78
N ALA A 35 -2.77 7.57 -5.65
CA ALA A 35 -3.02 8.99 -5.41
C ALA A 35 -1.72 9.80 -5.35
N LEU A 36 -0.71 9.31 -4.64
CA LEU A 36 0.61 9.95 -4.58
C LEU A 36 1.28 10.00 -5.96
N ALA A 37 1.22 8.89 -6.72
CA ALA A 37 1.72 8.86 -8.09
C ALA A 37 1.06 9.93 -8.98
N ALA A 38 -0.26 10.11 -8.84
CA ALA A 38 -1.02 11.06 -9.64
C ALA A 38 -0.70 12.51 -9.25
N LEU A 39 -0.53 12.75 -7.95
CA LEU A 39 -0.07 14.04 -7.42
C LEU A 39 1.32 14.41 -7.95
N GLU A 40 2.21 13.43 -8.11
CA GLU A 40 3.55 13.60 -8.71
C GLU A 40 3.54 13.65 -10.26
N GLY A 41 2.37 13.66 -10.90
CA GLY A 41 2.22 13.71 -12.35
C GLY A 41 2.68 12.43 -13.07
N LYS A 42 2.74 11.29 -12.38
CA LYS A 42 3.15 10.01 -12.97
C LYS A 42 1.96 9.29 -13.59
N SER A 43 2.22 8.53 -14.65
CA SER A 43 1.21 7.68 -15.31
C SER A 43 1.06 6.31 -14.67
N ALA A 44 2.04 5.87 -13.85
CA ALA A 44 2.07 4.58 -13.17
C ALA A 44 2.44 4.71 -11.69
N ALA A 45 1.79 3.92 -10.83
CA ALA A 45 2.18 3.76 -9.44
C ALA A 45 3.39 2.82 -9.32
N THR A 46 4.36 3.18 -8.48
CA THR A 46 5.61 2.43 -8.31
C THR A 46 5.78 1.98 -6.87
N LEU A 47 6.72 1.07 -6.63
CA LEU A 47 7.07 0.64 -5.27
C LEU A 47 7.59 1.79 -4.39
N LYS A 48 8.10 2.89 -4.98
CA LYS A 48 8.47 4.09 -4.25
C LYS A 48 7.24 4.75 -3.61
N HIS A 49 6.16 4.92 -4.38
CA HIS A 49 4.92 5.50 -3.85
C HIS A 49 4.27 4.59 -2.79
N LEU A 50 4.29 3.27 -3.02
CA LEU A 50 3.80 2.28 -2.06
C LEU A 50 4.57 2.36 -0.74
N ARG A 51 5.91 2.38 -0.80
CA ARG A 51 6.77 2.50 0.39
C ARG A 51 6.55 3.81 1.12
N ALA A 52 6.40 4.91 0.40
CA ALA A 52 6.11 6.22 1.00
C ALA A 52 4.78 6.22 1.77
N MET A 53 3.77 5.48 1.28
CA MET A 53 2.44 5.47 1.87
C MET A 53 2.22 4.40 2.94
N ALA A 54 3.05 3.36 2.98
CA ALA A 54 2.91 2.26 3.92
C ALA A 54 2.83 2.68 5.40
N PRO A 55 3.68 3.58 5.93
CA PRO A 55 3.58 3.99 7.34
C PRO A 55 2.25 4.65 7.67
N SER A 56 1.75 5.55 6.82
CA SER A 56 0.48 6.26 7.03
C SER A 56 -0.71 5.30 7.02
N VAL A 57 -0.69 4.30 6.12
CA VAL A 57 -1.80 3.35 5.93
C VAL A 57 -1.78 2.20 6.94
N LEU A 58 -0.61 1.71 7.35
CA LEU A 58 -0.50 0.44 8.08
C LEU A 58 -0.20 0.58 9.57
N ARG A 59 0.41 1.68 10.03
CA ARG A 59 0.85 1.82 11.44
C ARG A 59 -0.26 1.57 12.47
N HIS A 60 -1.48 1.99 12.15
CA HIS A 60 -2.65 1.91 13.02
C HIS A 60 -3.43 0.59 12.84
N ARG A 61 -3.01 -0.24 11.88
CA ARG A 61 -3.58 -1.54 11.57
C ARG A 61 -2.71 -2.70 12.06
N LEU A 62 -1.53 -2.41 12.59
CA LEU A 62 -0.67 -3.40 13.21
C LEU A 62 -1.42 -4.03 14.37
N ARG A 63 -1.54 -5.36 14.33
CA ARG A 63 -2.09 -6.11 15.44
C ARG A 63 -1.17 -5.92 16.64
N ARG A 64 -1.67 -5.21 17.66
CA ARG A 64 -1.07 -5.21 18.99
C ARG A 64 -1.81 -6.29 19.74
N ASP A 65 -1.15 -7.42 20.01
CA ASP A 65 -1.70 -8.35 20.99
C ASP A 65 -1.81 -7.59 22.33
N PRO A 66 -2.94 -7.70 23.04
CA PRO A 66 -3.19 -6.98 24.30
C PRO A 66 -2.25 -7.41 25.43
#